data_AF-A0A831W2L9-F1
#
_entry.id   AF-A0A831W2L9-F1
#
_cell.length_a   1.000
_cell.length_b   1.000
_cell.length_c   1.000
_cell.angle_alpha   90.00
_cell.angle_beta   90.00
_cell.angle_gamma   90.00
#
_symmetry.space_group_name_H-M   'P 1'
#
loop_
_entity.id
_entity.type
_entity.pdbx_description
1 polymer ?
#
loop_
_entity_poly.entity_id
_entity_poly.type
_entity_poly.pdbx_seq_one_letter_code
_entity_poly.pdbx_strand_id
1 'polypeptide(L)'
;MWLKWFPWRFVVRYLARSHGFIDPVALLARLRDFAQPSEVGEPIELLRAGIVFHARGLINSRVIQHNLDWIWPYWIVRQFDPRDESFIPRAFSITHVNLT
;
A
#
# COMPACT_ATOMS: atom_id res chain seq x y z
N MET A 1 -13.03 -8.62 -23.45
CA MET A 1 -13.13 -7.52 -24.43
C MET A 1 -14.21 -6.49 -24.10
N TRP A 2 -15.18 -6.79 -23.22
CA TRP A 2 -16.30 -5.88 -22.90
C TRP A 2 -15.95 -4.74 -21.91
N LEU A 3 -14.98 -4.94 -21.01
CA LEU A 3 -14.59 -3.90 -20.03
C LEU A 3 -13.91 -2.65 -20.61
N LYS A 4 -13.41 -2.67 -21.86
CA LYS A 4 -12.69 -1.52 -22.43
C LYS A 4 -13.61 -0.34 -22.83
N TRP A 5 -14.88 -0.61 -23.13
CA TRP A 5 -15.84 0.42 -23.55
C TRP A 5 -16.47 1.17 -22.37
N PHE A 6 -16.46 0.56 -21.19
CA PHE A 6 -17.06 1.17 -20.01
C PHE A 6 -16.18 2.30 -19.46
N PRO A 7 -16.76 3.47 -19.11
CA PRO A 7 -16.02 4.68 -18.73
C PRO A 7 -15.48 4.60 -17.29
N TRP A 8 -14.67 3.59 -16.97
CA TRP A 8 -14.16 3.32 -15.62
C TRP A 8 -13.49 4.52 -14.96
N ARG A 9 -12.80 5.37 -15.73
CA ARG A 9 -12.16 6.60 -15.22
C ARG A 9 -13.19 7.56 -14.62
N PHE A 10 -14.35 7.70 -15.25
CA PHE A 10 -15.42 8.58 -14.76
C PHE A 10 -16.08 8.00 -13.52
N VAL A 11 -16.32 6.69 -13.50
CA VAL A 11 -16.90 6.00 -12.34
C VAL A 11 -15.97 6.09 -11.12
N VAL A 12 -14.69 5.79 -11.29
CA VAL A 12 -13.69 5.88 -10.21
C VAL A 12 -13.57 7.31 -9.69
N ARG A 13 -13.51 8.29 -10.59
CA ARG A 13 -13.47 9.71 -10.23
C ARG A 13 -14.72 10.15 -9.46
N TYR A 14 -15.89 9.73 -9.92
CA TYR A 14 -17.17 10.05 -9.28
C TYR A 14 -17.26 9.45 -7.89
N LEU A 15 -16.98 8.15 -7.74
CA LEU A 15 -17.00 7.44 -6.46
C LEU A 15 -15.97 8.01 -5.47
N ALA A 16 -14.75 8.28 -5.92
CA ALA A 16 -13.73 8.87 -5.06
C ALA A 16 -14.20 10.21 -4.49
N ARG A 17 -14.71 11.10 -5.35
CA ARG A 17 -15.21 12.42 -4.93
C ARG A 17 -16.46 12.33 -4.05
N SER A 18 -17.38 11.40 -4.33
CA SER A 18 -18.60 11.24 -3.53
C SER A 18 -18.31 10.78 -2.10
N HIS A 19 -17.20 10.06 -1.89
CA HIS A 19 -16.75 9.63 -0.58
C HIS A 19 -15.73 10.60 0.07
N GLY A 20 -15.53 11.80 -0.50
CA GLY A 20 -14.62 12.81 0.03
C GLY A 20 -13.14 12.57 -0.27
N PHE A 21 -12.81 11.60 -1.13
CA PHE A 21 -11.44 11.35 -1.58
C PHE A 21 -11.06 12.25 -2.77
N ILE A 22 -9.76 12.55 -2.87
CA ILE A 22 -9.16 13.24 -4.01
C ILE A 22 -9.31 12.36 -5.26
N ASP A 23 -9.49 12.98 -6.42
CA ASP A 23 -9.54 12.30 -7.71
C ASP A 23 -8.23 11.52 -7.98
N PRO A 24 -8.25 10.18 -7.89
CA PRO A 24 -7.03 9.39 -7.96
C PRO A 24 -6.44 9.40 -9.37
N VAL A 25 -7.27 9.59 -10.41
CA VAL A 25 -6.82 9.66 -11.80
C VAL A 25 -6.02 10.95 -12.02
N ALA A 26 -6.50 12.07 -11.49
CA ALA A 26 -5.81 13.34 -11.56
C ALA A 26 -4.52 13.32 -10.73
N LEU A 27 -4.55 12.73 -9.53
CA LEU A 27 -3.38 12.61 -8.67
C LEU A 27 -2.27 11.77 -9.32
N LEU A 28 -2.62 10.60 -9.86
CA LEU A 28 -1.65 9.73 -10.55
C LEU A 28 -1.06 10.39 -11.79
N ALA A 29 -1.87 11.14 -12.56
CA ALA A 29 -1.37 11.89 -13.70
C ALA A 29 -0.30 12.91 -13.25
N ARG A 30 -0.58 13.66 -12.18
CA ARG A 30 0.37 14.65 -11.65
C ARG A 30 1.62 14.03 -11.04
N LEU A 31 1.50 12.86 -10.40
CA LEU A 31 2.67 12.13 -9.88
C LEU A 31 3.59 11.67 -11.02
N ARG A 32 3.03 11.24 -12.14
CA ARG A 32 3.81 10.87 -13.33
C ARG A 32 4.50 12.06 -13.96
N ASP A 33 3.91 13.25 -13.91
CA ASP A 33 4.53 14.48 -14.41
C ASP A 33 5.79 14.87 -13.60
N PHE A 34 5.93 14.40 -12.35
CA PHE A 34 7.16 14.58 -11.55
C PHE A 34 8.24 13.54 -11.87
N ALA A 35 7.89 12.42 -12.51
CA ALA A 35 8.86 11.41 -12.86
C ALA A 35 9.67 11.83 -14.09
N GLN A 36 10.94 11.43 -14.14
CA GLN A 36 11.75 11.64 -15.34
C GLN A 36 11.10 10.90 -16.52
N PRO A 37 11.04 11.50 -17.72
CA PRO A 37 10.56 10.81 -18.92
C PRO A 37 11.35 9.51 -19.12
N SER A 38 10.66 8.39 -19.00
CA SER A 38 11.24 7.06 -19.21
C SER A 38 10.75 6.52 -20.55
N GLU A 39 11.66 5.99 -21.35
CA GLU A 39 11.33 5.29 -22.59
C GLU A 39 10.51 4.02 -22.33
N VAL A 40 10.67 3.45 -21.13
CA VAL A 40 9.96 2.26 -20.67
C VAL A 40 8.95 2.65 -19.61
N GLY A 41 7.67 2.35 -19.84
CA GLY A 41 6.64 2.54 -18.82
C GLY A 41 6.92 1.74 -17.56
N GLU A 42 6.44 2.24 -16.42
CA GLU A 42 6.53 1.51 -15.15
C GLU A 42 5.93 0.09 -15.31
N PRO A 43 6.65 -0.97 -14.90
CA PRO A 43 6.12 -2.33 -14.95
C PRO A 43 4.87 -2.45 -14.09
N ILE A 44 3.76 -2.84 -14.70
CA ILE A 44 2.45 -2.98 -14.01
C ILE A 44 2.53 -4.05 -12.92
N GLU A 45 3.41 -5.03 -13.11
CA GLU A 45 3.73 -6.10 -12.18
C GLU A 45 4.31 -5.55 -10.88
N LEU A 46 5.21 -4.55 -10.96
CA LEU A 46 5.79 -3.90 -9.78
C LEU A 46 4.75 -3.08 -9.03
N LEU A 47 3.91 -2.33 -9.75
CA LEU A 47 2.80 -1.59 -9.13
C LEU A 47 1.84 -2.54 -8.40
N ARG A 48 1.49 -3.65 -9.04
CA ARG A 48 0.63 -4.68 -8.44
C ARG A 48 1.29 -5.30 -7.21
N ALA A 49 2.56 -5.70 -7.30
CA ALA A 49 3.30 -6.28 -6.19
C ALA A 49 3.40 -5.31 -5.00
N GLY A 50 3.69 -4.03 -5.27
CA GLY A 50 3.75 -2.98 -4.26
C GLY A 50 2.41 -2.76 -3.56
N ILE A 51 1.29 -2.70 -4.29
CA ILE A 51 -0.05 -2.55 -3.70
C ILE A 51 -0.37 -3.75 -2.80
N VAL A 52 -0.13 -4.98 -3.25
CA VAL A 52 -0.38 -6.19 -2.45
C VAL A 52 0.48 -6.21 -1.18
N PHE A 53 1.75 -5.82 -1.30
CA PHE A 53 2.68 -5.73 -0.18
C PHE A 53 2.22 -4.73 0.88
N HIS A 54 1.88 -3.50 0.48
CA HIS A 54 1.38 -2.47 1.39
C HIS A 54 0.01 -2.81 1.99
N ALA A 55 -0.90 -3.41 1.21
CA ALA A 55 -2.20 -3.83 1.72
C ALA A 55 -2.07 -4.88 2.83
N ARG A 56 -1.22 -5.89 2.63
CA ARG A 56 -0.89 -6.89 3.66
C ARG A 56 -0.27 -6.23 4.89
N GLY A 57 0.67 -5.32 4.67
CA GLY A 57 1.29 -4.54 5.74
C GLY A 57 0.27 -3.75 6.57
N LEU A 58 -0.70 -3.09 5.90
CA LEU A 58 -1.77 -2.35 6.58
C LEU A 58 -2.69 -3.27 7.40
N ILE A 59 -3.01 -4.45 6.88
CA ILE A 59 -3.79 -5.44 7.63
C ILE A 59 -3.00 -5.89 8.86
N ASN A 60 -1.73 -6.25 8.68
CA ASN A 60 -0.85 -6.66 9.79
C ASN A 60 -0.74 -5.56 10.85
N SER A 61 -0.57 -4.30 10.45
CA SER A 61 -0.49 -3.19 11.40
C SER A 61 -1.78 -3.03 12.19
N ARG A 62 -2.93 -3.10 11.54
CA ARG A 62 -4.24 -3.01 12.22
C ARG A 62 -4.48 -4.19 13.15
N VAL A 63 -4.22 -5.41 12.70
CA VAL A 63 -4.52 -6.64 13.44
C VAL A 63 -3.58 -6.79 14.64
N ILE A 64 -2.27 -6.58 14.46
CA ILE A 64 -1.28 -6.83 15.51
C ILE A 64 -1.26 -5.69 16.52
N GLN A 65 -1.18 -4.43 16.07
CA GLN A 65 -1.00 -3.29 16.98
C GLN A 65 -2.22 -3.03 17.88
N HIS A 66 -3.43 -3.45 17.46
CA HIS A 66 -4.64 -3.27 18.25
C HIS A 66 -4.95 -4.48 19.14
N ASN A 67 -4.23 -5.60 19.00
CA ASN A 67 -4.46 -6.84 19.76
C ASN A 67 -3.14 -7.37 20.32
N LEU A 68 -2.45 -6.54 21.11
CA LEU A 68 -1.16 -6.91 21.68
C LEU A 68 -1.25 -8.08 22.68
N ASP A 69 -2.41 -8.26 23.32
CA ASP A 69 -2.66 -9.34 24.29
C ASP A 69 -2.99 -10.69 23.64
N TRP A 70 -3.11 -10.74 22.30
CA TRP A 70 -3.43 -11.97 21.59
C TRP A 70 -2.25 -12.95 21.59
N ILE A 71 -2.55 -14.25 21.50
CA ILE A 71 -1.52 -15.29 21.35
C ILE A 71 -1.00 -15.26 19.91
N TRP A 72 0.13 -14.59 19.71
CA TRP A 72 0.75 -14.45 18.40
C TRP A 72 1.73 -15.59 18.07
N PRO A 73 1.87 -15.96 16.79
CA PRO A 73 2.95 -16.82 16.33
C PRO A 73 4.33 -16.27 16.72
N TYR A 74 5.28 -17.18 16.96
CA TYR A 74 6.65 -16.87 17.40
C TYR A 74 7.34 -15.77 16.58
N TRP A 75 7.20 -15.79 15.25
CA TRP A 75 7.84 -14.81 14.38
C TRP A 75 7.27 -13.38 14.54
N ILE A 76 5.98 -13.22 14.88
CA ILE A 76 5.39 -11.90 15.15
C ILE A 76 5.98 -11.34 16.43
N VAL A 77 6.01 -12.15 17.49
CA VAL A 77 6.52 -11.71 18.80
C VAL A 77 7.95 -11.17 18.65
N ARG A 78 8.82 -11.90 17.95
CA ARG A 78 10.21 -11.48 17.72
C ARG A 78 10.32 -10.23 16.84
N GLN A 79 9.54 -10.13 15.77
CA GLN A 79 9.56 -8.97 14.86
C GLN A 79 9.12 -7.65 15.51
N PHE A 80 8.39 -7.72 16.62
CA PHE A 80 7.86 -6.56 17.35
C PHE A 80 8.47 -6.36 18.74
N ASP A 81 9.36 -7.24 19.22
CA ASP A 81 10.12 -7.04 20.46
C ASP A 81 11.40 -6.24 20.18
N PRO A 82 11.53 -4.99 20.66
CA PRO A 82 12.72 -4.16 20.42
C PRO A 82 14.01 -4.72 21.05
N ARG A 83 13.91 -5.76 21.89
CA ARG A 83 15.07 -6.44 22.50
C ARG A 83 15.56 -7.63 21.68
N ASP A 84 14.79 -8.08 20.69
CA ASP A 84 15.14 -9.21 19.85
C ASP A 84 16.07 -8.79 18.71
N GLU A 85 17.06 -9.61 18.39
CA GLU A 85 17.99 -9.38 17.27
C GLU A 85 17.30 -9.29 15.89
N SER A 86 16.12 -9.89 15.75
CA SER A 86 15.32 -9.87 14.52
C SER A 86 14.44 -8.63 14.38
N PHE A 87 14.46 -7.75 15.39
CA PHE A 87 13.72 -6.50 15.33
C PHE A 87 14.28 -5.55 14.27
N ILE A 88 13.41 -5.16 13.34
CA ILE A 88 13.74 -4.15 12.32
C ILE A 88 12.98 -2.86 12.69
N PRO A 89 13.69 -1.77 13.03
CA PRO A 89 13.06 -0.47 13.26
C PRO A 89 12.39 0.03 11.99
N ARG A 90 11.08 0.31 12.05
CA ARG A 90 10.28 0.69 10.86
C ARG A 90 9.84 2.15 10.83
N ALA A 91 10.38 3.02 11.70
CA ALA A 91 9.94 4.41 11.89
C ALA A 91 8.40 4.53 11.89
N PHE A 92 7.84 5.67 11.47
CA PHE A 92 6.39 5.82 11.27
C PHE A 92 5.94 5.21 9.93
N SER A 93 6.26 3.94 9.67
CA SER A 93 5.75 3.21 8.50
C SER A 93 4.32 2.74 8.77
N ILE A 94 3.35 3.40 8.12
CA ILE A 94 1.91 3.12 8.28
C ILE A 94 1.59 1.63 8.02
N THR A 95 2.30 1.01 7.08
CA THR A 95 2.06 -0.39 6.69
C THR A 95 2.99 -1.38 7.38
N HIS A 96 3.83 -0.99 8.34
CA HIS A 96 4.71 -1.91 9.09
C HIS A 96 5.48 -2.92 8.23
N VAL A 97 5.81 -2.54 6.99
CA VAL A 97 6.59 -3.37 6.09
C VAL A 97 8.08 -3.22 6.40
N ASN A 98 8.84 -4.30 6.26
CA ASN A 98 10.29 -4.24 6.38
C ASN A 98 10.87 -3.54 5.14
N LEU A 99 11.77 -2.58 5.34
CA LEU A 99 12.37 -1.74 4.28
C LEU A 99 13.88 -2.02 4.09
N THR A 100 14.41 -3.00 4.82
CA THR A 100 15.79 -3.47 4.81
C THR A 100 15.84 -4.88 4.26
#